data_AF-A0A843I4G2-F1
#
_entry.id   AF-A0A843I4G2-F1
#
_cell.length_a   1.000
_cell.length_b   1.000
_cell.length_c   1.000
_cell.angle_alpha   90.00
_cell.angle_beta   90.00
_cell.angle_gamma   90.00
#
_symmetry.space_group_name_H-M   'P 1'
#
loop_
_entity.id
_entity.type
_entity.pdbx_description
1 polymer ?
#
loop_
_entity_poly.entity_id
_entity_poly.type
_entity_poly.pdbx_seq_one_letter_code
_entity_poly.pdbx_strand_id
1 'polypeptide(L)'
;MAWRLYRPDAATVWEDREVRERLSWYYAVMRDEAPAKYHIAARVEAPDDYKGLEDSELWSIHGELAEVFDEEWKAQKERPGISLASKPLPRASLLDVKAELAFRALRRCNLCERRCGVDRMRQRGACLLDARPRVASFFHHLGEEAPLVPSGTIFFSGCNFRCAYCQNWDISQFPESGVEATARELALVQIK
;
A
#
# COMPACT_ATOMS: atom_id res chain seq x y z
N MET A 1 -21.60 3.45 10.68
CA MET A 1 -22.84 4.20 10.36
C MET A 1 -22.87 5.62 10.96
N ALA A 2 -22.36 5.86 12.18
CA ALA A 2 -22.39 7.19 12.81
C ALA A 2 -21.63 8.30 12.04
N TRP A 3 -20.58 7.96 11.29
CA TRP A 3 -19.77 8.95 10.56
C TRP A 3 -20.58 9.77 9.54
N ARG A 4 -21.67 9.21 8.97
CA ARG A 4 -22.53 9.92 8.00
C ARG A 4 -23.25 11.12 8.62
N LEU A 5 -23.45 11.12 9.93
CA LEU A 5 -24.02 12.27 10.65
C LEU A 5 -23.00 13.42 10.75
N TYR A 6 -21.72 13.09 10.90
CA TYR A 6 -20.63 14.06 11.00
C TYR A 6 -20.13 14.54 9.63
N ARG A 7 -20.19 13.66 8.63
CA ARG A 7 -19.74 13.90 7.25
C ARG A 7 -20.81 13.47 6.23
N PRO A 8 -21.97 14.14 6.20
CA PRO A 8 -23.03 13.83 5.23
C PRO A 8 -22.58 14.11 3.80
N ASP A 9 -21.68 15.09 3.61
CA ASP A 9 -21.03 15.41 2.34
C ASP A 9 -20.30 14.20 1.74
N ALA A 10 -19.63 13.39 2.57
CA ALA A 10 -18.96 12.17 2.13
C ALA A 10 -19.92 11.06 1.66
N ALA A 11 -21.18 11.11 2.08
CA ALA A 11 -22.21 10.24 1.53
C ALA A 11 -22.76 10.76 0.20
N THR A 12 -23.04 12.06 0.11
CA THR A 12 -23.68 12.68 -1.07
C THR A 12 -22.71 12.95 -2.22
N VAL A 13 -21.39 13.01 -1.97
CA VAL A 13 -20.38 13.27 -2.99
C VAL A 13 -20.43 12.25 -4.15
N TRP A 14 -20.91 11.04 -3.89
CA TRP A 14 -21.07 9.99 -4.90
C TRP A 14 -22.29 10.15 -5.80
N GLU A 15 -23.17 11.12 -5.52
CA GLU A 15 -24.25 11.51 -6.43
C GLU A 15 -23.70 12.33 -7.60
N ASP A 16 -22.62 13.08 -7.37
CA ASP A 16 -21.92 13.85 -8.38
C ASP A 16 -21.39 12.94 -9.50
N ARG A 17 -21.68 13.32 -10.74
CA ARG A 17 -21.32 12.55 -11.91
C ARG A 17 -19.82 12.60 -12.19
N GLU A 18 -19.21 13.78 -12.07
CA GLU A 18 -17.78 13.97 -12.34
C GLU A 18 -16.93 13.20 -11.33
N VAL A 19 -17.33 13.21 -10.05
CA VAL A 19 -16.65 12.42 -9.01
C VAL A 19 -16.70 10.93 -9.34
N ARG A 20 -17.88 10.40 -9.67
CA ARG A 20 -18.04 8.99 -10.06
C ARG A 20 -17.24 8.62 -11.30
N GLU A 21 -17.16 9.50 -12.29
CA GLU A 21 -16.39 9.26 -13.51
C GLU A 21 -14.88 9.22 -13.21
N ARG A 22 -14.36 10.24 -12.51
CA ARG A 22 -12.92 10.37 -12.19
C ARG A 22 -12.44 9.31 -11.19
N LEU A 23 -13.28 8.89 -10.25
CA LEU A 23 -12.96 7.89 -9.22
C LEU A 23 -13.66 6.55 -9.46
N SER A 24 -14.08 6.26 -10.69
CA SER A 24 -14.88 5.08 -11.05
C SER A 24 -14.31 3.76 -10.53
N TRP A 25 -13.00 3.52 -10.71
CA TRP A 25 -12.35 2.32 -10.19
C TRP A 25 -12.39 2.24 -8.66
N TYR A 26 -12.05 3.35 -7.99
CA TYR A 26 -12.07 3.42 -6.52
C TYR A 26 -13.50 3.16 -6.00
N TYR A 27 -14.50 3.77 -6.63
CA TYR A 27 -15.91 3.60 -6.29
C TYR A 27 -16.39 2.15 -6.47
N ALA A 28 -16.02 1.50 -7.57
CA ALA A 28 -16.36 0.10 -7.82
C ALA A 28 -15.72 -0.84 -6.79
N VAL A 29 -14.45 -0.62 -6.42
CA VAL A 29 -13.77 -1.40 -5.38
C VAL A 29 -14.42 -1.16 -4.01
N MET A 30 -14.72 0.09 -3.67
CA MET A 30 -15.37 0.47 -2.40
C MET A 30 -16.76 -0.18 -2.23
N ARG A 31 -17.44 -0.49 -3.33
CA ARG A 31 -18.76 -1.13 -3.36
C ARG A 31 -18.71 -2.65 -3.47
N ASP A 32 -17.53 -3.25 -3.40
CA ASP A 32 -17.32 -4.69 -3.64
C ASP A 32 -17.85 -5.15 -5.02
N GLU A 33 -17.74 -4.29 -6.03
CA GLU A 33 -18.12 -4.60 -7.42
C GLU A 33 -16.90 -4.97 -8.28
N ALA A 34 -15.71 -4.48 -7.89
CA ALA A 34 -14.42 -4.78 -8.52
C ALA A 34 -13.39 -5.24 -7.48
N PRO A 35 -12.40 -6.07 -7.85
CA PRO A 35 -11.34 -6.46 -6.94
C PRO A 35 -10.36 -5.30 -6.71
N ALA A 36 -9.88 -5.12 -5.47
CA ALA A 36 -8.75 -4.23 -5.23
C ALA A 36 -7.51 -4.71 -6.02
N LYS A 37 -6.64 -3.78 -6.43
CA LYS A 37 -5.47 -4.11 -7.29
C LYS A 37 -4.55 -5.17 -6.69
N TYR A 38 -4.38 -5.21 -5.37
CA TYR A 38 -3.55 -6.23 -4.75
C TYR A 38 -4.13 -7.64 -4.92
N HIS A 39 -5.46 -7.78 -5.03
CA HIS A 39 -6.06 -9.09 -5.34
C HIS A 39 -5.66 -9.57 -6.73
N ILE A 40 -5.67 -8.66 -7.72
CA ILE A 40 -5.20 -8.95 -9.09
C ILE A 40 -3.73 -9.35 -9.06
N ALA A 41 -2.85 -8.51 -8.49
CA ALA A 41 -1.42 -8.78 -8.43
C ALA A 41 -1.09 -10.09 -7.69
N ALA A 42 -1.83 -10.43 -6.64
CA ALA A 42 -1.64 -11.67 -5.90
C ALA A 42 -2.10 -12.94 -6.65
N ARG A 43 -2.70 -12.80 -7.84
CA ARG A 43 -3.25 -13.91 -8.66
C ARG A 43 -2.66 -13.96 -10.06
N VAL A 44 -1.74 -13.05 -10.37
CA VAL A 44 -0.83 -13.18 -11.51
C VAL A 44 0.30 -14.10 -11.07
N GLU A 45 0.31 -15.32 -11.57
CA GLU A 45 1.25 -16.38 -11.20
C GLU A 45 2.69 -16.03 -11.60
N ALA A 46 3.64 -16.27 -10.69
CA ALA A 46 5.07 -16.08 -10.92
C ALA A 46 5.81 -17.42 -10.82
N PRO A 47 7.04 -17.53 -11.38
CA PRO A 47 7.87 -18.73 -11.20
C PRO A 47 8.16 -19.01 -9.72
N ASP A 48 8.05 -20.29 -9.30
CA ASP A 48 8.24 -20.72 -7.91
C ASP A 48 9.65 -20.40 -7.35
N ASP A 49 10.65 -20.29 -8.23
CA ASP A 49 12.06 -20.09 -7.91
C ASP A 49 12.51 -18.61 -7.99
N TYR A 50 11.57 -17.66 -8.11
CA TYR A 50 11.86 -16.22 -8.25
C TYR A 50 12.86 -15.66 -7.22
N LYS A 51 12.89 -16.21 -6.00
CA LYS A 51 13.81 -15.78 -4.94
C LYS A 51 15.28 -16.08 -5.24
N GLY A 52 15.56 -17.09 -6.07
CA GLY A 52 16.90 -17.49 -6.47
C GLY A 52 17.51 -16.64 -7.58
N LEU A 53 16.70 -15.78 -8.21
CA LEU A 53 17.12 -14.97 -9.36
C LEU A 53 17.91 -13.74 -8.94
N GLU A 54 18.79 -13.27 -9.82
CA GLU A 54 19.49 -11.99 -9.66
C GLU A 54 18.53 -10.80 -9.82
N ASP A 55 18.91 -9.63 -9.32
CA ASP A 55 18.03 -8.44 -9.33
C ASP A 55 17.55 -8.07 -10.74
N SER A 56 18.43 -8.16 -11.76
CA SER A 56 18.07 -7.86 -13.15
C SER A 56 17.04 -8.82 -13.73
N GLU A 57 17.17 -10.11 -13.43
CA GLU A 57 16.24 -11.14 -13.88
C GLU A 57 14.88 -10.98 -13.18
N LEU A 58 14.91 -10.69 -11.88
CA LEU A 58 13.71 -10.46 -11.09
C LEU A 58 12.93 -9.22 -11.56
N TRP A 59 13.62 -8.15 -11.98
CA TRP A 59 13.00 -7.00 -12.64
C TRP A 59 12.44 -7.32 -14.04
N SER A 60 13.07 -8.23 -14.79
CA SER A 60 12.54 -8.68 -16.10
C SER A 60 11.21 -9.40 -15.91
N ILE A 61 11.18 -10.39 -15.02
CA ILE A 61 9.94 -11.11 -14.69
C ILE A 61 8.89 -10.16 -14.11
N HIS A 62 9.29 -9.21 -13.26
CA HIS A 62 8.38 -8.19 -12.76
C HIS A 62 7.69 -7.44 -13.90
N GLY A 63 8.41 -7.09 -14.96
CA GLY A 63 7.89 -6.45 -16.16
C GLY A 63 6.88 -7.32 -16.92
N GLU A 64 7.25 -8.56 -17.22
CA GLU A 64 6.40 -9.53 -17.91
C GLU A 64 5.08 -9.78 -17.14
N LEU A 65 5.18 -9.99 -15.83
CA LEU A 65 4.01 -10.18 -14.98
C LEU A 65 3.18 -8.88 -14.82
N ALA A 66 3.80 -7.71 -14.94
CA ALA A 66 3.08 -6.44 -14.91
C ALA A 66 2.20 -6.25 -16.16
N GLU A 67 2.62 -6.75 -17.33
CA GLU A 67 1.80 -6.75 -18.53
C GLU A 67 0.54 -7.61 -18.33
N VAL A 68 0.69 -8.82 -17.78
CA VAL A 68 -0.45 -9.70 -17.43
C VAL A 68 -1.38 -9.03 -16.42
N PHE A 69 -0.82 -8.34 -15.42
CA PHE A 69 -1.60 -7.55 -14.46
C PHE A 69 -2.41 -6.44 -15.16
N ASP A 70 -1.80 -5.71 -16.09
CA ASP A 70 -2.45 -4.60 -16.78
C ASP A 70 -3.57 -5.09 -17.71
N GLU A 71 -3.38 -6.24 -18.36
CA GLU A 71 -4.43 -6.92 -19.14
C GLU A 71 -5.63 -7.29 -18.26
N GLU A 72 -5.40 -7.97 -17.14
CA GLU A 72 -6.48 -8.34 -16.21
C GLU A 72 -7.13 -7.08 -15.61
N TRP A 73 -6.36 -6.07 -15.22
CA TRP A 73 -6.91 -4.82 -14.71
C TRP A 73 -7.75 -4.08 -15.75
N LYS A 74 -7.37 -4.12 -17.03
CA LYS A 74 -8.18 -3.58 -18.12
C LYS A 74 -9.48 -4.36 -18.28
N ALA A 75 -9.43 -5.69 -18.27
CA ALA A 75 -10.62 -6.53 -18.33
C ALA A 75 -11.59 -6.25 -17.17
N GLN A 76 -11.07 -6.09 -15.94
CA GLN A 76 -11.87 -5.74 -14.77
C GLN A 76 -12.45 -4.31 -14.85
N LYS A 77 -11.80 -3.36 -15.54
CA LYS A 77 -12.36 -2.03 -15.78
C LYS A 77 -13.52 -2.06 -16.79
N GLU A 78 -13.43 -2.93 -17.80
CA GLU A 78 -14.50 -3.09 -18.80
C GLU A 78 -15.68 -3.91 -18.26
N ARG A 79 -15.39 -4.96 -17.48
CA ARG A 79 -16.39 -5.83 -16.86
C ARG A 79 -15.98 -6.17 -15.42
N PRO A 80 -16.33 -5.30 -14.44
CA PRO A 80 -16.03 -5.53 -13.03
C PRO A 80 -16.60 -6.85 -12.51
N GLY A 81 -15.83 -7.56 -11.70
CA GLY A 81 -16.34 -8.70 -10.94
C GLY A 81 -15.42 -9.18 -9.83
N ILE A 82 -15.99 -9.51 -8.67
CA ILE A 82 -15.25 -9.99 -7.50
C ILE A 82 -14.78 -11.45 -7.58
N SER A 83 -15.16 -12.18 -8.63
CA SER A 83 -14.85 -13.61 -8.76
C SER A 83 -13.34 -13.88 -8.72
N LEU A 84 -12.52 -12.99 -9.29
CA LEU A 84 -11.07 -13.09 -9.22
C LEU A 84 -10.57 -13.11 -7.77
N ALA A 85 -11.05 -12.21 -6.92
CA ALA A 85 -10.63 -12.13 -5.51
C ALA A 85 -10.94 -13.42 -4.73
N SER A 86 -11.98 -14.16 -5.14
CA SER A 86 -12.35 -15.45 -4.54
C SER A 86 -11.51 -16.64 -5.00
N LYS A 87 -10.74 -16.51 -6.10
CA LYS A 87 -9.85 -17.59 -6.57
C LYS A 87 -8.72 -17.85 -5.55
N PRO A 88 -8.26 -19.12 -5.45
CA PRO A 88 -7.12 -19.46 -4.61
C PRO A 88 -5.87 -18.71 -5.07
N LEU A 89 -4.96 -18.45 -4.13
CA LEU A 89 -3.66 -17.86 -4.41
C LEU A 89 -2.75 -18.92 -5.07
N PRO A 90 -1.95 -18.54 -6.08
CA PRO A 90 -0.88 -19.39 -6.59
C PRO A 90 0.24 -19.53 -5.53
N ARG A 91 1.22 -20.38 -5.80
CA ARG A 91 2.38 -20.56 -4.92
C ARG A 91 3.26 -19.31 -4.83
N ALA A 92 3.44 -18.64 -5.96
CA ALA A 92 4.14 -17.38 -6.10
C ALA A 92 3.35 -16.48 -7.06
N SER A 93 3.38 -15.18 -6.81
CA SER A 93 2.65 -14.19 -7.60
C SER A 93 3.47 -12.94 -7.89
N LEU A 94 2.97 -12.08 -8.77
CA LEU A 94 3.50 -10.73 -8.98
C LEU A 94 3.61 -9.94 -7.67
N LEU A 95 2.66 -10.10 -6.75
CA LEU A 95 2.73 -9.43 -5.45
C LEU A 95 3.93 -9.91 -4.62
N ASP A 96 4.25 -11.21 -4.68
CA ASP A 96 5.41 -11.78 -3.99
C ASP A 96 6.73 -11.30 -4.61
N VAL A 97 6.81 -11.24 -5.95
CA VAL A 97 7.95 -10.66 -6.67
C VAL A 97 8.18 -9.20 -6.28
N LYS A 98 7.11 -8.40 -6.22
CA LYS A 98 7.18 -7.00 -5.75
C LYS A 98 7.65 -6.90 -4.30
N ALA A 99 7.19 -7.79 -3.43
CA ALA A 99 7.60 -7.83 -2.03
C ALA A 99 9.10 -8.16 -1.90
N GLU A 100 9.59 -9.16 -2.63
CA GLU A 100 11.01 -9.52 -2.66
C GLU A 100 11.88 -8.35 -3.15
N LEU A 101 11.53 -7.72 -4.27
CA LEU A 101 12.23 -6.52 -4.76
C LEU A 101 12.25 -5.39 -3.72
N ALA A 102 11.15 -5.17 -3.00
CA ALA A 102 11.10 -4.18 -1.93
C ALA A 102 12.05 -4.54 -0.77
N PHE A 103 12.11 -5.81 -0.35
CA PHE A 103 13.05 -6.26 0.68
C PHE A 103 14.51 -6.14 0.23
N ARG A 104 14.82 -6.47 -1.04
CA ARG A 104 16.18 -6.27 -1.60
C ARG A 104 16.57 -4.80 -1.63
N ALA A 105 15.64 -3.91 -1.96
CA ALA A 105 15.88 -2.45 -1.94
C ALA A 105 16.26 -1.92 -0.55
N LEU A 106 15.89 -2.61 0.55
CA LEU A 106 16.33 -2.25 1.90
C LEU A 106 17.81 -2.51 2.16
N ARG A 107 18.45 -3.45 1.43
CA ARG A 107 19.89 -3.77 1.57
C ARG A 107 20.80 -2.68 1.01
N ARG A 108 20.28 -1.83 0.12
CA ARG A 108 20.94 -0.63 -0.40
C ARG A 108 19.92 0.49 -0.57
N CYS A 109 19.51 1.07 0.55
CA CYS A 109 18.36 1.97 0.58
C CYS A 109 18.54 3.25 -0.25
N ASN A 110 17.69 3.41 -1.26
CA ASN A 110 17.58 4.61 -2.09
C ASN A 110 16.15 5.22 -2.10
N LEU A 111 15.33 4.90 -1.11
CA LEU A 111 13.89 5.25 -1.05
C LEU A 111 13.59 6.73 -0.74
N CYS A 112 14.62 7.55 -0.49
CA CYS A 112 14.46 8.99 -0.29
C CYS A 112 15.60 9.73 -0.99
N GLU A 113 15.48 11.05 -1.17
CA GLU A 113 16.47 11.81 -1.93
C GLU A 113 17.87 11.90 -1.31
N ARG A 114 18.04 11.44 -0.07
CA ARG A 114 19.38 11.27 0.51
C ARG A 114 20.15 10.11 -0.12
N ARG A 115 19.46 9.15 -0.75
CA ARG A 115 20.04 7.99 -1.47
C ARG A 115 21.23 7.36 -0.72
N CYS A 116 21.05 7.15 0.59
CA CYS A 116 22.15 6.86 1.49
C CYS A 116 22.83 5.51 1.26
N GLY A 117 22.19 4.59 0.52
CA GLY A 117 22.76 3.29 0.18
C GLY A 117 22.99 2.34 1.34
N VAL A 118 22.55 2.67 2.57
CA VAL A 118 22.73 1.81 3.74
C VAL A 118 21.92 0.53 3.62
N ASP A 119 22.46 -0.54 4.21
CA ASP A 119 21.71 -1.77 4.49
C ASP A 119 20.88 -1.60 5.76
N ARG A 120 19.57 -1.43 5.58
CA ARG A 120 18.60 -1.23 6.68
C ARG A 120 18.43 -2.46 7.57
N MET A 121 18.87 -3.63 7.12
CA MET A 121 18.87 -4.85 7.93
C MET A 121 19.99 -4.83 8.98
N ARG A 122 20.99 -3.96 8.80
CA ARG A 122 22.18 -3.88 9.66
C ARG A 122 22.30 -2.54 10.39
N GLN A 123 21.96 -1.45 9.72
CA GLN A 123 22.15 -0.11 10.27
C GLN A 123 21.11 0.89 9.77
N ARG A 124 21.00 1.98 10.52
CA ARG A 124 20.07 3.07 10.21
C ARG A 124 20.71 4.07 9.25
N GLY A 125 19.89 4.64 8.37
CA GLY A 125 20.31 5.76 7.53
C GLY A 125 20.23 7.10 8.25
N ALA A 126 20.47 8.19 7.53
CA ALA A 126 20.33 9.56 8.06
C ALA A 126 18.89 9.90 8.55
N CYS A 127 17.89 9.16 8.06
CA CYS A 127 16.50 9.20 8.51
C CYS A 127 16.23 8.42 9.80
N LEU A 128 17.25 7.76 10.37
CA LEU A 128 17.19 7.01 11.63
C LEU A 128 16.26 5.78 11.65
N LEU A 129 15.62 5.48 10.54
CA LEU A 129 14.78 4.30 10.34
C LEU A 129 15.62 3.04 10.06
N ASP A 130 15.20 1.89 10.60
CA ASP A 130 15.73 0.56 10.26
C ASP A 130 14.81 -0.14 9.23
N ALA A 131 14.81 -1.48 9.17
CA ALA A 131 13.97 -2.28 8.26
C ALA A 131 12.57 -2.59 8.81
N ARG A 132 12.29 -2.31 10.07
CA ARG A 132 11.05 -2.70 10.76
C ARG A 132 10.16 -1.48 10.91
N PRO A 133 8.92 -1.50 10.40
CA PRO A 133 8.04 -0.37 10.54
C PRO A 133 7.54 -0.27 11.99
N ARG A 134 7.30 0.96 12.42
CA ARG A 134 6.70 1.26 13.72
C ARG A 134 5.44 2.06 13.52
N VAL A 135 4.36 1.68 14.19
CA VAL A 135 3.07 2.35 14.14
C VAL A 135 2.90 3.21 15.38
N ALA A 136 2.74 4.50 15.19
CA ALA A 136 2.45 5.44 16.26
C ALA A 136 0.95 5.41 16.63
N SER A 137 0.09 5.39 15.63
CA SER A 137 -1.37 5.36 15.82
C SER A 137 -2.07 4.83 14.58
N PHE A 138 -3.27 4.29 14.76
CA PHE A 138 -4.19 4.00 13.67
C PHE A 138 -5.63 4.33 14.10
N PHE A 139 -6.44 4.85 13.18
CA PHE A 139 -7.81 5.25 13.45
C PHE A 139 -8.60 5.46 12.16
N HIS A 140 -9.92 5.59 12.29
CA HIS A 140 -10.79 6.04 11.22
C HIS A 140 -10.66 7.56 11.08
N HIS A 141 -10.09 8.03 9.97
CA HIS A 141 -9.90 9.44 9.73
C HIS A 141 -11.10 10.03 8.97
N LEU A 142 -11.68 11.08 9.57
CA LEU A 142 -12.83 11.81 9.03
C LEU A 142 -12.45 13.19 8.50
N GLY A 143 -11.15 13.51 8.43
CA GLY A 143 -10.63 14.81 8.00
C GLY A 143 -10.25 14.88 6.52
N GLU A 144 -10.32 13.77 5.79
CA GLU A 144 -10.03 13.74 4.34
C GLU A 144 -11.13 14.44 3.51
N GLU A 145 -10.85 14.64 2.23
CA GLU A 145 -11.85 15.03 1.24
C GLU A 145 -13.01 14.03 1.16
N ALA A 146 -14.20 14.51 0.86
CA ALA A 146 -15.45 13.75 0.92
C ALA A 146 -15.40 12.34 0.29
N PRO A 147 -14.81 12.10 -0.91
CA PRO A 147 -14.76 10.76 -1.50
C PRO A 147 -13.89 9.75 -0.73
N LEU A 148 -13.02 10.22 0.15
CA LEU A 148 -12.07 9.39 0.90
C LEU A 148 -12.51 9.15 2.34
N VAL A 149 -13.71 9.60 2.74
CA VAL A 149 -14.19 9.52 4.11
C VAL A 149 -15.26 8.42 4.29
N PRO A 150 -15.15 7.59 5.35
CA PRO A 150 -14.01 7.47 6.25
C PRO A 150 -12.83 6.79 5.56
N SER A 151 -11.61 7.19 5.91
CA SER A 151 -10.40 6.44 5.55
C SER A 151 -9.84 5.68 6.74
N GLY A 152 -9.26 4.51 6.48
CA GLY A 152 -8.41 3.84 7.45
C GLY A 152 -7.02 4.46 7.42
N THR A 153 -6.60 5.10 8.51
CA THR A 153 -5.31 5.77 8.59
C THR A 153 -4.39 5.04 9.54
N ILE A 154 -3.16 4.80 9.10
CA ILE A 154 -2.05 4.28 9.91
C ILE A 154 -0.92 5.30 9.84
N PHE A 155 -0.55 5.87 10.99
CA PHE A 155 0.61 6.74 11.11
C PHE A 155 1.81 5.91 11.56
N PHE A 156 2.84 5.90 10.72
CA PHE A 156 4.13 5.32 11.04
C PHE A 156 5.02 6.32 11.78
N SER A 157 5.93 5.83 12.61
CA SER A 157 6.97 6.64 13.24
C SER A 157 8.16 6.84 12.31
N GLY A 158 8.73 8.04 12.37
CA GLY A 158 9.91 8.49 11.63
C GLY A 158 9.58 9.17 10.31
N CYS A 159 10.36 10.20 9.97
CA CYS A 159 10.30 10.91 8.70
C CYS A 159 11.71 11.11 8.13
N ASN A 160 11.86 11.03 6.82
CA ASN A 160 13.12 11.35 6.13
C ASN A 160 13.44 12.86 6.10
N PHE A 161 12.49 13.71 6.51
CA PHE A 161 12.64 15.15 6.65
C PHE A 161 12.79 15.61 8.10
N ARG A 162 13.42 16.78 8.28
CA ARG A 162 13.62 17.44 9.58
C ARG A 162 13.06 18.86 9.51
N CYS A 163 11.75 18.94 9.33
CA CYS A 163 11.04 20.21 9.14
C CYS A 163 11.14 21.07 10.39
N ALA A 164 11.40 22.37 10.24
CA ALA A 164 11.41 23.33 11.34
C ALA A 164 10.03 23.47 12.01
N TYR A 165 8.96 23.33 11.22
CA TYR A 165 7.56 23.38 11.67
C TYR A 165 6.86 22.08 11.32
N CYS A 166 7.07 21.04 12.14
CA CYS A 166 6.46 19.73 11.93
C CYS A 166 5.23 19.58 12.83
N GLN A 167 4.05 19.37 12.24
CA GLN A 167 2.82 19.10 13.00
C GLN A 167 2.90 17.79 13.78
N ASN A 168 3.57 16.79 13.21
CA ASN A 168 3.74 15.45 13.78
C ASN A 168 5.18 15.25 14.29
N TRP A 169 5.75 16.28 14.93
CA TRP A 169 7.17 16.32 15.33
C TRP A 169 7.55 15.16 16.24
N ASP A 170 6.69 14.85 17.20
CA ASP A 170 6.80 13.77 18.17
C ASP A 170 6.99 12.41 17.52
N ILE A 171 6.21 12.07 16.49
CA ILE A 171 6.35 10.78 15.79
C ILE A 171 7.38 10.85 14.65
N SER A 172 7.59 12.02 14.05
CA SER A 172 8.49 12.18 12.90
C SER A 172 9.97 12.24 13.30
N GLN A 173 10.30 12.94 14.39
CA GLN A 173 11.68 13.13 14.86
C GLN A 173 12.12 12.06 15.87
N PHE A 174 11.18 11.28 16.41
CA PHE A 174 11.47 10.14 17.28
C PHE A 174 10.94 8.85 16.65
N PRO A 175 11.73 8.22 15.75
CA PRO A 175 11.31 6.99 15.07
C PRO A 175 10.98 5.82 16.01
N GLU A 176 11.46 5.85 17.26
CA GLU A 176 11.18 4.82 18.27
C GLU A 176 9.85 5.03 19.03
N SER A 177 9.14 6.15 18.80
CA SER A 177 7.90 6.50 19.53
C SER A 177 6.77 5.48 19.35
N GLY A 178 6.75 4.76 18.22
CA GLY A 178 5.69 3.81 17.86
C GLY A 178 6.03 2.35 18.19
N VAL A 179 5.01 1.51 18.07
CA VAL A 179 5.11 0.06 18.29
C VAL A 179 5.57 -0.63 17.00
N GLU A 180 6.62 -1.44 17.10
CA GLU A 180 7.07 -2.27 15.99
C GLU A 180 5.93 -3.19 15.52
N ALA A 181 5.69 -3.24 14.21
CA ALA A 181 4.58 -4.00 13.64
C ALA A 181 5.07 -4.90 12.49
N THR A 182 4.61 -6.14 12.49
CA THR A 182 4.76 -7.08 11.38
C THR A 182 3.73 -6.78 10.29
N ALA A 183 3.98 -7.30 9.07
CA ALA A 183 3.02 -7.20 7.98
C ALA A 183 1.64 -7.79 8.35
N ARG A 184 1.62 -8.85 9.15
CA ARG A 184 0.37 -9.47 9.64
C ARG A 184 -0.37 -8.57 10.62
N GLU A 185 0.33 -7.94 11.55
CA GLU A 185 -0.28 -7.00 12.50
C GLU A 185 -0.86 -5.79 11.78
N LEU A 186 -0.15 -5.25 10.78
CA LEU A 186 -0.66 -4.17 9.94
C LEU A 186 -1.92 -4.58 9.17
N ALA A 187 -1.97 -5.79 8.61
CA ALA A 187 -3.16 -6.28 7.93
C ALA A 187 -4.36 -6.45 8.89
N LEU A 188 -4.11 -6.86 10.14
CA LEU A 188 -5.15 -7.03 11.16
C LEU A 188 -5.73 -5.69 11.65
N VAL A 189 -4.97 -4.59 11.54
CA VAL A 189 -5.49 -3.24 11.84
C VAL A 189 -6.66 -2.87 10.92
N GLN A 190 -6.66 -3.34 9.67
CA GLN A 190 -7.72 -3.08 8.69
C GLN A 190 -9.01 -3.87 8.97
N ILE A 191 -8.94 -4.95 9.76
CA ILE A 191 -10.05 -5.92 9.95
C ILE A 191 -10.95 -5.56 11.16
N LYS A 192 -10.73 -4.42 11.82
CA LYS A 192 -11.53 -3.99 12.98
C LYS A 192 -12.48 -2.84 12.69
#